data_AF-A0A143QTF0-F1
#
_entry.id   AF-A0A143QTF0-F1
#
_cell.length_a   1.000
_cell.length_b   1.000
_cell.length_c   1.000
_cell.angle_alpha   90.00
_cell.angle_beta   90.00
_cell.angle_gamma   90.00
#
_symmetry.space_group_name_H-M   'P 1'
#
loop_
_entity.id
_entity.type
_entity.pdbx_description
1 polymer ?
#
loop_
_entity_poly.entity_id
_entity_poly.type
_entity_poly.pdbx_seq_one_letter_code
_entity_poly.pdbx_strand_id
1 'polypeptide(L)'
;MTNPQLSLVAALLDRSGSMHSIADDTSGGFDSFITREREADGRTVVTLAQFDNRYELVYDNVPIEDVAPLVLQPRGGTALYDAIGRLVSEVGAGLAAMPEDERPGSVTVLVMTDGHENASREWSNSAVRELIERQEAEYSWDFVFLGSNIDAVEVGADLGFQRDKSMTYVSTAVGVTAAFDSVADYQHRKRSAGVDACSVSAFSPDDRRRARGE
;
A
#
# COMPACT_ATOMS: atom_id res chain seq x y z
N MET A 1 -17.39 9.27 -16.20
CA MET A 1 -16.07 9.71 -15.70
C MET A 1 -16.06 9.51 -14.21
N THR A 2 -14.95 8.99 -13.67
CA THR A 2 -14.75 8.78 -12.23
C THR A 2 -14.75 10.08 -11.43
N ASN A 3 -14.90 9.99 -10.11
CA ASN A 3 -14.97 11.12 -9.21
C ASN A 3 -13.57 11.65 -8.87
N PRO A 4 -13.13 12.80 -9.43
CA PRO A 4 -11.77 13.29 -9.24
C PRO A 4 -11.49 13.79 -7.81
N GLN A 5 -12.55 14.01 -7.01
CA GLN A 5 -12.42 14.43 -5.61
C GLN A 5 -12.43 13.26 -4.63
N LEU A 6 -12.54 12.02 -5.11
CA LEU A 6 -12.51 10.81 -4.28
C LEU A 6 -11.24 10.01 -4.59
N SER A 7 -10.47 9.72 -3.55
CA SER A 7 -9.30 8.84 -3.59
C SER A 7 -9.54 7.59 -2.75
N LEU A 8 -9.08 6.44 -3.22
CA LEU A 8 -9.05 5.19 -2.45
C LEU A 8 -7.61 4.83 -2.12
N VAL A 9 -7.35 4.57 -0.84
CA VAL A 9 -6.10 3.97 -0.35
C VAL A 9 -6.40 2.57 0.14
N ALA A 10 -5.89 1.56 -0.57
CA ALA A 10 -5.98 0.16 -0.18
C ALA A 10 -4.64 -0.28 0.44
N ALA A 11 -4.59 -0.41 1.76
CA ALA A 11 -3.40 -0.83 2.49
C ALA A 11 -3.42 -2.34 2.76
N LEU A 12 -2.32 -3.01 2.42
CA LEU A 12 -2.05 -4.41 2.73
C LEU A 12 -0.83 -4.50 3.62
N LEU A 13 -1.03 -4.85 4.89
CA LEU A 13 0.03 -4.87 5.88
C LEU A 13 0.35 -6.30 6.32
N ASP A 14 1.62 -6.67 6.23
CA ASP A 14 2.11 -7.92 6.78
C ASP A 14 2.00 -7.89 8.32
N ARG A 15 1.52 -8.99 8.88
CA ARG A 15 1.54 -9.30 10.32
C ARG A 15 2.10 -10.70 10.55
N SER A 16 2.99 -11.15 9.69
CA SER A 16 3.74 -12.39 9.86
C SER A 16 4.56 -12.36 11.15
N GLY A 17 5.06 -13.51 11.59
CA GLY A 17 5.85 -13.59 12.82
C GLY A 17 7.12 -12.73 12.82
N SER A 18 7.68 -12.36 11.66
CA SER A 18 8.86 -11.49 11.56
C SER A 18 8.58 -10.07 12.03
N MET A 19 7.35 -9.59 11.85
CA MET A 19 6.91 -8.23 12.22
C MET A 19 6.96 -7.95 13.73
N HIS A 20 7.24 -8.95 14.58
CA HIS A 20 7.17 -8.81 16.04
C HIS A 20 7.98 -7.63 16.59
N SER A 21 9.16 -7.35 16.04
CA SER A 21 10.01 -6.25 16.50
C SER A 21 9.56 -4.87 16.04
N ILE A 22 8.71 -4.77 15.01
CA ILE A 22 8.31 -3.50 14.39
C ILE A 22 6.79 -3.29 14.36
N ALA A 23 6.01 -4.14 15.04
CA ALA A 23 4.55 -4.08 15.02
C ALA A 23 4.01 -2.77 15.61
N ASP A 24 4.54 -2.33 16.75
CA ASP A 24 4.15 -1.08 17.40
C ASP A 24 4.54 0.13 16.54
N ASP A 25 5.76 0.11 15.99
CA ASP A 25 6.27 1.15 15.10
C ASP A 25 5.44 1.24 13.80
N THR A 26 5.03 0.10 13.25
CA THR A 26 4.19 0.02 12.04
C THR A 26 2.78 0.54 12.33
N SER A 27 2.22 0.21 13.50
CA SER A 27 0.93 0.73 13.96
C SER A 27 0.97 2.25 14.10
N GLY A 28 1.99 2.79 14.78
CA GLY A 28 2.17 4.24 14.92
C GLY A 28 2.44 4.96 13.59
N GLY A 29 3.26 4.35 12.72
CA GLY A 29 3.56 4.90 11.39
C GLY A 29 2.33 4.98 10.50
N PHE A 30 1.50 3.93 10.49
CA PHE A 30 0.23 3.93 9.76
C PHE A 30 -0.75 4.94 10.32
N ASP A 31 -0.90 5.04 11.64
CA ASP A 31 -1.79 6.02 12.27
C ASP A 31 -1.36 7.48 11.98
N SER A 32 -0.04 7.73 11.92
CA SER A 32 0.52 9.01 11.49
C SER A 32 0.19 9.30 10.02
N PHE A 33 0.35 8.31 9.14
CA PHE A 33 -0.05 8.39 7.74
C PHE A 33 -1.53 8.75 7.58
N ILE A 34 -2.43 8.05 8.28
CA ILE A 34 -3.87 8.34 8.26
C ILE A 34 -4.15 9.77 8.75
N THR A 35 -3.48 10.21 9.81
CA THR A 35 -3.65 11.58 10.34
C THR A 35 -3.27 12.64 9.31
N ARG A 36 -2.14 12.47 8.60
CA ARG A 36 -1.75 13.36 7.51
C ARG A 36 -2.73 13.32 6.33
N GLU A 37 -3.20 12.15 5.97
CA GLU A 37 -4.15 11.99 4.88
C GLU A 37 -5.53 12.59 5.20
N ARG A 38 -5.91 12.72 6.48
CA ARG A 38 -7.12 13.46 6.92
C ARG A 38 -7.00 14.97 6.71
N GLU A 39 -5.79 15.51 6.84
CA GLU A 39 -5.54 16.94 6.62
C GLU A 39 -5.46 17.32 5.14
N ALA A 40 -5.40 16.33 4.24
CA ALA A 40 -5.30 16.55 2.81
C ALA A 40 -6.64 16.95 2.19
N ASP A 41 -6.61 17.82 1.18
CA ASP A 41 -7.79 18.23 0.43
C ASP A 41 -8.40 17.05 -0.36
N GLY A 42 -9.73 16.94 -0.31
CA GLY A 42 -10.52 15.93 -1.03
C GLY A 42 -11.11 14.87 -0.08
N ARG A 43 -11.87 13.92 -0.66
CA ARG A 43 -12.41 12.79 0.09
C ARG A 43 -11.49 11.60 -0.09
N THR A 44 -11.12 10.96 1.01
CA THR A 44 -10.36 9.72 1.00
C THR A 44 -11.16 8.62 1.69
N VAL A 45 -11.23 7.46 1.04
CA VAL A 45 -11.71 6.22 1.61
C VAL A 45 -10.54 5.25 1.73
N VAL A 46 -10.56 4.44 2.78
CA VAL A 46 -9.46 3.53 3.10
C VAL A 46 -10.01 2.11 3.21
N THR A 47 -9.33 1.18 2.55
CA THR A 47 -9.51 -0.26 2.75
C THR A 47 -8.23 -0.77 3.40
N LEU A 48 -8.34 -1.53 4.49
CA LEU A 48 -7.20 -2.12 5.17
C LEU A 48 -7.39 -3.63 5.25
N ALA A 49 -6.40 -4.35 4.74
CA ALA A 49 -6.25 -5.77 4.96
C ALA A 49 -4.92 -6.05 5.67
N GLN A 50 -4.96 -7.03 6.57
CA GLN A 50 -3.78 -7.60 7.20
C GLN A 50 -3.61 -9.04 6.71
N PHE A 51 -2.37 -9.50 6.61
CA PHE A 51 -2.12 -10.87 6.23
C PHE A 51 -0.96 -11.50 6.99
N ASP A 52 -1.08 -12.80 7.18
CA ASP A 52 0.01 -13.69 7.57
C ASP A 52 0.02 -14.85 6.55
N ASN A 53 -0.18 -16.09 6.99
CA ASN A 53 -0.60 -17.18 6.11
C ASN A 53 -2.14 -17.22 5.92
N ARG A 54 -2.85 -16.22 6.44
CA ARG A 54 -4.28 -15.97 6.29
C ARG A 54 -4.51 -14.50 6.00
N TYR A 55 -5.42 -14.25 5.08
CA TYR A 55 -5.91 -12.92 4.75
C TYR A 55 -7.04 -12.50 5.69
N GLU A 56 -7.02 -11.26 6.16
CA GLU A 56 -8.07 -10.64 6.95
C GLU A 56 -8.33 -9.22 6.48
N LEU A 57 -9.55 -8.97 6.00
CA LEU A 57 -10.03 -7.63 5.70
C LEU A 57 -10.50 -6.99 7.00
N VAL A 58 -9.81 -5.93 7.44
CA VAL A 58 -10.10 -5.23 8.70
C VAL A 58 -11.27 -4.27 8.50
N TYR A 59 -11.20 -3.49 7.43
CA TYR A 59 -12.30 -2.64 7.00
C TYR A 59 -12.20 -2.36 5.49
N ASP A 60 -13.35 -2.09 4.88
CA ASP A 60 -13.48 -1.89 3.44
C ASP A 60 -14.20 -0.57 3.14
N ASN A 61 -13.58 0.26 2.31
CA ASN A 61 -14.13 1.50 1.79
C ASN A 61 -14.66 2.46 2.88
N VAL A 62 -13.92 2.56 3.99
CA VAL A 62 -14.30 3.38 5.14
C VAL A 62 -13.82 4.82 4.93
N PRO A 63 -14.66 5.85 5.15
CA PRO A 63 -14.22 7.24 5.13
C PRO A 63 -13.04 7.45 6.08
N ILE A 64 -12.04 8.23 5.65
CA ILE A 64 -10.80 8.37 6.43
C ILE A 64 -11.01 8.90 7.86
N GLU A 65 -12.08 9.67 8.09
CA GLU A 65 -12.50 10.18 9.40
C GLU A 65 -12.90 9.06 10.37
N ASP A 66 -13.42 7.96 9.85
CA ASP A 66 -13.92 6.82 10.62
C ASP A 66 -12.89 5.68 10.75
N VAL A 67 -11.69 5.88 10.17
CA VAL A 67 -10.60 4.89 10.24
C VAL A 67 -10.14 4.71 11.69
N ALA A 68 -10.25 3.48 12.19
CA ALA A 68 -9.77 3.08 13.50
C ALA A 68 -8.24 2.90 13.52
N PRO A 69 -7.59 3.09 14.68
CA PRO A 69 -6.17 2.82 14.84
C PRO A 69 -5.78 1.40 14.43
N LEU A 70 -4.60 1.25 13.84
CA LEU A 70 -4.09 -0.06 13.44
C LEU A 70 -3.71 -0.90 14.67
N VAL A 71 -4.17 -2.14 14.70
CA VAL A 71 -3.72 -3.14 15.67
C VAL A 71 -3.11 -4.31 14.91
N LEU A 72 -1.80 -4.49 15.03
CA LEU A 72 -1.08 -5.63 14.46
C LEU A 72 -0.84 -6.70 15.53
N GLN A 73 -1.15 -7.94 15.19
CA GLN A 73 -0.86 -9.11 16.02
C GLN A 73 0.01 -10.10 15.24
N PRO A 74 1.34 -9.96 15.30
CA PRO A 74 2.30 -10.77 14.54
C PRO A 74 2.14 -12.28 14.80
N ARG A 75 1.99 -13.08 13.73
CA ARG A 75 1.85 -14.54 13.80
C ARG A 75 2.10 -15.20 12.43
N GLY A 76 2.30 -16.52 12.41
CA GLY A 76 2.27 -17.29 11.16
C GLY A 76 3.41 -16.99 10.19
N GLY A 77 3.19 -17.35 8.92
CA GLY A 77 4.11 -17.11 7.80
C GLY A 77 3.67 -15.94 6.93
N THR A 78 4.25 -15.80 5.74
CA THR A 78 4.01 -14.66 4.84
C THR A 78 3.44 -15.18 3.52
N ALA A 79 2.11 -15.06 3.34
CA ALA A 79 1.41 -15.38 2.09
C ALA A 79 1.12 -14.09 1.28
N LEU A 80 2.20 -13.42 0.89
CA LEU A 80 2.20 -12.14 0.18
C LEU A 80 1.46 -12.21 -1.16
N TYR A 81 1.70 -13.24 -1.96
CA TYR A 81 1.09 -13.33 -3.30
C TYR A 81 -0.42 -13.52 -3.21
N ASP A 82 -0.87 -14.43 -2.33
CA ASP A 82 -2.30 -14.65 -2.10
C ASP A 82 -2.96 -13.37 -1.57
N ALA A 83 -2.29 -12.67 -0.67
CA ALA A 83 -2.81 -11.44 -0.06
C ALA A 83 -2.94 -10.29 -1.08
N ILE A 84 -1.93 -10.07 -1.93
CA ILE A 84 -1.98 -9.06 -3.00
C ILE A 84 -3.07 -9.41 -4.01
N GLY A 85 -3.05 -10.65 -4.52
CA GLY A 85 -4.02 -11.11 -5.51
C GLY A 85 -5.45 -10.96 -5.03
N ARG A 86 -5.70 -11.32 -3.77
CA ARG A 86 -7.01 -11.19 -3.15
C ARG A 86 -7.44 -9.74 -2.94
N LEU A 87 -6.60 -8.89 -2.33
CA LEU A 87 -6.95 -7.49 -2.09
C LEU A 87 -7.27 -6.76 -3.41
N VAL A 88 -6.40 -6.91 -4.42
CA VAL A 88 -6.58 -6.23 -5.70
C VAL A 88 -7.86 -6.70 -6.41
N SER A 89 -8.16 -8.00 -6.34
CA SER A 89 -9.39 -8.56 -6.91
C SER A 89 -10.63 -8.09 -6.16
N GLU A 90 -10.62 -8.06 -4.83
CA GLU A 90 -11.75 -7.61 -4.00
C GLU A 90 -12.03 -6.11 -4.21
N VAL A 91 -10.99 -5.27 -4.17
CA VAL A 91 -11.11 -3.83 -4.48
C VAL A 91 -11.62 -3.62 -5.91
N GLY A 92 -11.07 -4.36 -6.87
CA GLY A 92 -11.47 -4.24 -8.28
C GLY A 92 -12.94 -4.59 -8.50
N ALA A 93 -13.41 -5.67 -7.87
CA ALA A 93 -14.81 -6.09 -7.90
C ALA A 93 -15.72 -5.04 -7.22
N GLY A 94 -15.30 -4.50 -6.08
CA GLY A 94 -16.03 -3.44 -5.38
C GLY A 94 -16.19 -2.19 -6.24
N LEU A 95 -15.11 -1.70 -6.85
CA LEU A 95 -15.15 -0.54 -7.74
C LEU A 95 -15.98 -0.80 -9.01
N ALA A 96 -15.90 -2.00 -9.58
CA ALA A 96 -16.70 -2.36 -10.76
C ALA A 96 -18.20 -2.38 -10.48
N ALA A 97 -18.60 -2.70 -9.24
CA ALA A 97 -20.00 -2.69 -8.81
C ALA A 97 -20.55 -1.28 -8.56
N MET A 98 -19.69 -0.27 -8.40
CA MET A 98 -20.10 1.12 -8.21
C MET A 98 -20.47 1.80 -9.54
N PRO A 99 -21.43 2.76 -9.54
CA PRO A 99 -21.63 3.69 -10.64
C PRO A 99 -20.33 4.40 -11.01
N GLU A 100 -20.09 4.60 -12.31
CA GLU A 100 -18.81 5.12 -12.79
C GLU A 100 -18.47 6.50 -12.19
N ASP A 101 -19.46 7.36 -12.00
CA ASP A 101 -19.34 8.71 -11.41
C ASP A 101 -19.15 8.73 -9.89
N GLU A 102 -19.34 7.59 -9.22
CA GLU A 102 -19.05 7.42 -7.80
C GLU A 102 -17.69 6.73 -7.55
N ARG A 103 -17.09 6.12 -8.57
CA ARG A 103 -15.77 5.47 -8.44
C ARG A 103 -14.68 6.50 -8.13
N PRO A 104 -13.68 6.16 -7.30
CA PRO A 104 -12.53 7.02 -7.04
C PRO A 104 -11.81 7.41 -8.33
N GLY A 105 -11.42 8.67 -8.44
CA GLY A 105 -10.57 9.17 -9.52
C GLY A 105 -9.11 8.78 -9.36
N SER A 106 -8.70 8.40 -8.15
CA SER A 106 -7.37 7.88 -7.84
C SER A 106 -7.48 6.66 -6.94
N VAL A 107 -6.75 5.59 -7.29
CA VAL A 107 -6.63 4.38 -6.49
C VAL A 107 -5.15 4.13 -6.23
N THR A 108 -4.78 4.02 -4.96
CA THR A 108 -3.40 3.69 -4.53
C THR A 108 -3.45 2.43 -3.66
N VAL A 109 -2.68 1.42 -4.05
CA VAL A 109 -2.50 0.18 -3.32
C VAL A 109 -1.13 0.22 -2.64
N LEU A 110 -1.12 0.25 -1.32
CA LEU A 110 0.08 0.22 -0.49
C LEU A 110 0.29 -1.19 0.05
N VAL A 111 1.44 -1.79 -0.22
CA VAL A 111 1.82 -3.10 0.32
C VAL A 111 3.06 -2.93 1.19
N MET A 112 3.01 -3.44 2.42
CA MET A 112 4.13 -3.40 3.36
C MET A 112 4.42 -4.79 3.92
N THR A 113 5.70 -5.19 3.90
CA THR A 113 6.16 -6.48 4.41
C THR A 113 7.59 -6.41 4.94
N ASP A 114 7.91 -7.18 5.98
CA ASP A 114 9.29 -7.39 6.44
C ASP A 114 9.80 -8.82 6.18
N GLY A 115 8.92 -9.68 5.67
CA GLY A 115 9.17 -11.08 5.38
C GLY A 115 9.21 -11.38 3.88
N HIS A 116 9.92 -12.45 3.54
CA HIS A 116 9.86 -13.06 2.21
C HIS A 116 8.65 -13.98 2.09
N GLU A 117 8.03 -14.00 0.91
CA GLU A 117 6.99 -14.97 0.56
C GLU A 117 7.40 -16.42 0.90
N ASN A 118 6.55 -17.14 1.62
CA ASN A 118 6.79 -18.52 2.03
C ASN A 118 5.52 -19.38 2.26
N ALA A 119 4.32 -18.84 2.05
CA ALA A 119 3.08 -19.49 2.46
C ALA A 119 1.91 -19.44 1.45
N SER A 120 2.03 -18.68 0.36
CA SER A 120 1.02 -18.54 -0.70
C SER A 120 0.76 -19.84 -1.45
N ARG A 121 -0.49 -20.04 -1.89
CA ARG A 121 -0.97 -21.28 -2.53
C ARG A 121 -1.90 -21.06 -3.71
N GLU A 122 -2.60 -19.94 -3.76
CA GLU A 122 -3.62 -19.65 -4.79
C GLU A 122 -3.05 -18.78 -5.92
N TRP A 123 -2.16 -17.86 -5.58
CA TRP A 123 -1.54 -16.91 -6.49
C TRP A 123 -0.05 -17.19 -6.67
N SER A 124 0.40 -17.17 -7.92
CA SER A 124 1.82 -17.20 -8.26
C SER A 124 2.38 -15.78 -8.41
N ASN A 125 3.70 -15.65 -8.31
CA ASN A 125 4.41 -14.40 -8.61
C ASN A 125 4.01 -13.84 -10.00
N SER A 126 3.97 -14.69 -11.03
CA SER A 126 3.60 -14.27 -12.39
C SER A 126 2.15 -13.77 -12.48
N ALA A 127 1.22 -14.42 -11.78
CA ALA A 127 -0.19 -14.01 -11.76
C ALA A 127 -0.38 -12.66 -11.04
N VAL A 128 0.34 -12.44 -9.94
CA VAL A 128 0.35 -11.15 -9.23
C VAL A 128 0.92 -10.05 -10.13
N ARG A 129 2.02 -10.33 -10.83
CA ARG A 129 2.64 -9.40 -11.76
C ARG A 129 1.69 -8.99 -12.88
N GLU A 130 1.08 -9.95 -13.55
CA GLU A 130 0.11 -9.66 -14.61
C GLU A 130 -1.12 -8.90 -14.09
N LEU A 131 -1.51 -9.14 -12.84
CA LEU A 131 -2.59 -8.42 -12.20
C LEU A 131 -2.23 -6.94 -11.97
N ILE A 132 -1.06 -6.67 -11.38
CA ILE A 132 -0.58 -5.30 -11.12
C ILE A 132 -0.42 -4.54 -12.43
N GLU A 133 0.30 -5.11 -13.40
CA GLU A 133 0.56 -4.48 -14.70
C GLU A 133 -0.75 -4.12 -15.43
N ARG A 134 -1.77 -4.99 -15.34
CA ARG A 134 -3.10 -4.72 -15.92
C ARG A 134 -3.84 -3.60 -15.19
N GLN A 135 -3.83 -3.60 -13.86
CA GLN A 135 -4.52 -2.56 -13.09
C GLN A 135 -3.87 -1.18 -13.30
N GLU A 136 -2.55 -1.11 -13.43
CA GLU A 136 -1.85 0.12 -13.81
C GLU A 136 -2.21 0.56 -15.24
N ALA A 137 -2.17 -0.36 -16.22
CA ALA A 137 -2.36 -0.01 -17.62
C ALA A 137 -3.80 0.34 -18.01
N GLU A 138 -4.79 -0.37 -17.46
CA GLU A 138 -6.20 -0.21 -17.84
C GLU A 138 -6.94 0.79 -16.96
N TYR A 139 -6.59 0.89 -15.68
CA TYR A 139 -7.34 1.67 -14.70
C TYR A 139 -6.51 2.77 -14.02
N SER A 140 -5.23 2.92 -14.40
CA SER A 140 -4.31 3.90 -13.80
C SER A 140 -4.21 3.75 -12.27
N TRP A 141 -4.34 2.51 -11.78
CA TRP A 141 -4.06 2.22 -10.37
C TRP A 141 -2.58 2.44 -10.10
N ASP A 142 -2.27 2.66 -8.84
CA ASP A 142 -0.95 3.03 -8.41
C ASP A 142 -0.48 2.12 -7.29
N PHE A 143 0.65 1.46 -7.48
CA PHE A 143 1.13 0.43 -6.57
C PHE A 143 2.41 0.85 -5.89
N VAL A 144 2.39 0.83 -4.56
CA VAL A 144 3.50 1.21 -3.70
C VAL A 144 3.93 0.01 -2.86
N PHE A 145 5.23 -0.29 -2.89
CA PHE A 145 5.80 -1.42 -2.15
C PHE A 145 6.83 -0.96 -1.12
N LEU A 146 6.58 -1.26 0.15
CA LEU A 146 7.48 -1.00 1.26
C LEU A 146 8.01 -2.33 1.80
N GLY A 147 9.32 -2.50 1.79
CA GLY A 147 9.97 -3.71 2.30
C GLY A 147 11.02 -3.40 3.37
N SER A 148 11.08 -4.21 4.43
CA SER A 148 12.24 -4.25 5.33
C SER A 148 12.95 -5.58 5.27
N ASN A 149 14.24 -5.59 5.62
CA ASN A 149 15.11 -6.77 5.61
C ASN A 149 15.23 -7.50 4.24
N ILE A 150 14.65 -6.91 3.19
CA ILE A 150 14.65 -7.40 1.81
C ILE A 150 15.07 -6.27 0.87
N ASP A 151 15.56 -6.63 -0.32
CA ASP A 151 15.65 -5.67 -1.41
C ASP A 151 14.26 -5.42 -1.99
N ALA A 152 13.54 -4.47 -1.38
CA ALA A 152 12.18 -4.12 -1.75
C ALA A 152 12.06 -3.67 -3.22
N VAL A 153 13.15 -3.11 -3.79
CA VAL A 153 13.16 -2.65 -5.17
C VAL A 153 13.23 -3.83 -6.13
N GLU A 154 14.08 -4.82 -5.85
CA GLU A 154 14.15 -6.04 -6.67
C GLU A 154 12.90 -6.92 -6.48
N VAL A 155 12.48 -7.18 -5.23
CA VAL A 155 11.29 -7.98 -4.93
C VAL A 155 10.03 -7.33 -5.51
N GLY A 156 9.90 -6.01 -5.37
CA GLY A 156 8.80 -5.25 -5.96
C GLY A 156 8.82 -5.35 -7.49
N ALA A 157 9.97 -5.17 -8.12
CA ALA A 157 10.10 -5.27 -9.59
C ALA A 157 9.75 -6.67 -10.12
N ASP A 158 10.12 -7.74 -9.39
CA ASP A 158 9.76 -9.11 -9.73
C ASP A 158 8.24 -9.34 -9.63
N LEU A 159 7.56 -8.64 -8.73
CA LEU A 159 6.11 -8.66 -8.57
C LEU A 159 5.37 -7.69 -9.49
N GLY A 160 6.06 -6.89 -10.29
CA GLY A 160 5.44 -5.92 -11.22
C GLY A 160 5.28 -4.51 -10.66
N PHE A 161 5.75 -4.22 -9.45
CA PHE A 161 5.81 -2.85 -8.92
C PHE A 161 6.90 -2.06 -9.63
N GLN A 162 6.65 -0.76 -9.84
CA GLN A 162 7.66 0.13 -10.38
C GLN A 162 8.79 0.36 -9.36
N ARG A 163 10.04 0.36 -9.83
CA ARG A 163 11.23 0.48 -8.96
C ARG A 163 11.27 1.79 -8.20
N ASP A 164 10.77 2.86 -8.80
CA ASP A 164 10.64 4.20 -8.21
C ASP A 164 9.52 4.30 -7.18
N LYS A 165 8.53 3.40 -7.21
CA LYS A 165 7.45 3.24 -6.22
C LYS A 165 7.72 2.12 -5.20
N SER A 166 8.94 1.58 -5.20
CA SER A 166 9.40 0.58 -4.24
C SER A 166 10.48 1.17 -3.34
N MET A 167 10.37 0.90 -2.03
CA MET A 167 11.28 1.46 -1.03
C MET A 167 11.69 0.41 0.01
N THR A 168 13.01 0.26 0.18
CA THR A 168 13.57 -0.47 1.33
C THR A 168 13.68 0.47 2.52
N TYR A 169 13.07 0.11 3.65
CA TYR A 169 13.20 0.82 4.91
C TYR A 169 13.92 -0.04 5.96
N VAL A 170 14.58 0.62 6.92
CA VAL A 170 15.19 -0.05 8.06
C VAL A 170 14.13 -0.34 9.13
N SER A 171 14.15 -1.54 9.71
CA SER A 171 13.24 -2.01 10.77
C SER A 171 13.45 -1.28 12.11
N THR A 172 13.29 0.03 12.11
CA THR A 172 13.33 0.90 13.30
C THR A 172 12.17 1.90 13.23
N ALA A 173 11.74 2.43 14.37
CA ALA A 173 10.74 3.49 14.44
C ALA A 173 10.97 4.63 13.44
N VAL A 174 12.23 5.08 13.30
CA VAL A 174 12.61 6.16 12.37
C VAL A 174 12.41 5.74 10.92
N GLY A 175 12.87 4.54 10.55
CA GLY A 175 12.75 4.02 9.18
C GLY A 175 11.31 3.76 8.77
N VAL A 176 10.51 3.17 9.66
CA VAL A 176 9.08 2.92 9.45
C VAL A 176 8.31 4.23 9.28
N THR A 177 8.54 5.19 10.18
CA THR A 177 7.89 6.52 10.10
C THR A 177 8.27 7.21 8.80
N ALA A 178 9.56 7.23 8.44
CA ALA A 178 10.03 7.85 7.20
C ALA A 178 9.43 7.20 5.94
N ALA A 179 9.23 5.88 5.95
CA ALA A 179 8.58 5.18 4.85
C ALA A 179 7.11 5.62 4.68
N PHE A 180 6.33 5.64 5.76
CA PHE A 180 4.94 6.13 5.72
C PHE A 180 4.82 7.61 5.37
N ASP A 181 5.71 8.46 5.89
CA ASP A 181 5.76 9.88 5.53
C ASP A 181 6.04 10.07 4.04
N SER A 182 6.93 9.25 3.46
CA SER A 182 7.23 9.28 2.02
C SER A 182 6.02 8.89 1.17
N VAL A 183 5.19 7.95 1.64
CA VAL A 183 3.92 7.60 0.98
C VAL A 183 2.93 8.75 1.07
N ALA A 184 2.79 9.41 2.23
CA ALA A 184 1.93 10.58 2.38
C ALA A 184 2.37 11.74 1.47
N ASP A 185 3.68 12.02 1.39
CA ASP A 185 4.24 13.05 0.50
C ASP A 185 4.00 12.73 -0.97
N TYR A 186 4.10 11.45 -1.35
CA TYR A 186 3.76 10.99 -2.70
C TYR A 186 2.27 11.18 -3.02
N GLN A 187 1.38 10.75 -2.12
CA GLN A 187 -0.07 10.91 -2.27
C GLN A 187 -0.48 12.39 -2.40
N HIS A 188 0.11 13.26 -1.57
CA HIS A 188 -0.15 14.69 -1.63
C HIS A 188 0.30 15.31 -2.96
N ARG A 189 1.50 14.96 -3.45
CA ARG A 189 1.98 15.40 -4.77
C ARG A 189 1.08 14.91 -5.90
N LYS A 190 0.63 13.65 -5.83
CA LYS A 190 -0.30 13.06 -6.81
C LYS A 190 -1.63 13.82 -6.85
N ARG A 191 -2.21 14.13 -5.70
CA ARG A 191 -3.43 14.95 -5.61
C ARG A 191 -3.23 16.36 -6.17
N SER A 192 -2.10 16.99 -5.88
CA SER A 192 -1.78 18.34 -6.38
C SER A 192 -1.55 18.38 -7.90
N ALA A 193 -1.08 17.29 -8.50
CA ALA A 193 -0.82 17.20 -9.94
C ALA A 193 -2.07 16.93 -10.80
N GLY A 194 -3.16 16.43 -10.20
CA GLY A 194 -4.41 16.18 -10.91
C GLY A 194 -4.25 15.21 -12.09
N VAL A 195 -4.62 15.64 -13.31
CA VAL A 195 -4.65 14.79 -14.53
C VAL A 195 -3.25 14.33 -14.97
N ASP A 196 -2.18 15.00 -14.53
CA ASP A 196 -0.79 14.62 -14.81
C ASP A 196 -0.19 13.65 -13.77
N ALA A 197 -1.02 13.05 -12.89
CA ALA A 197 -0.62 12.16 -11.80
C ALA A 197 0.34 11.02 -12.22
N CYS A 198 0.22 10.50 -13.45
CA CYS A 198 1.12 9.47 -13.98
C CYS A 198 2.57 9.95 -14.21
N SER A 199 2.83 11.26 -14.15
CA SER A 199 4.17 11.87 -14.30
C SER A 199 4.79 12.36 -12.99
N VAL A 200 4.06 12.19 -11.87
CA VAL A 200 4.53 12.61 -10.55
C VAL A 200 5.68 11.71 -10.13
N SER A 201 6.83 12.31 -9.82
CA SER A 201 7.97 11.57 -9.31
C SER A 201 7.57 10.78 -8.07
N ALA A 202 7.81 9.47 -8.08
CA ALA A 202 7.55 8.60 -6.95
C ALA A 202 8.52 8.88 -5.79
N PHE A 203 9.29 7.91 -5.32
CA PHE A 203 10.24 8.13 -4.24
C PHE A 203 11.53 8.78 -4.73
N SER A 204 11.90 9.89 -4.10
CA SER A 204 13.17 10.56 -4.34
C SER A 204 14.34 9.77 -3.72
N PRO A 205 15.59 10.01 -4.19
CA PRO A 205 16.77 9.46 -3.52
C PRO A 205 16.86 9.86 -2.04
N ASP A 206 16.33 11.02 -1.66
CA ASP A 206 16.35 11.51 -0.28
C ASP A 206 15.35 10.75 0.60
N ASP A 207 14.16 10.44 0.07
CA ASP A 207 13.15 9.61 0.75
C ASP A 207 13.73 8.23 1.07
N ARG A 208 14.42 7.62 0.10
CA ARG A 208 15.10 6.33 0.29
C ARG A 208 16.23 6.37 1.32
N ARG A 209 16.98 7.47 1.41
CA ARG A 209 18.03 7.63 2.44
C ARG A 209 17.42 7.76 3.83
N ARG A 210 16.40 8.61 3.99
CA ARG A 210 15.68 8.77 5.27
C ARG A 210 15.08 7.45 5.77
N ALA A 211 14.45 6.69 4.88
CA ALA A 211 13.88 5.37 5.21
C ALA A 211 14.95 4.35 5.63
N ARG A 212 16.21 4.53 5.22
CA ARG A 212 17.36 3.72 5.64
C ARG A 212 18.06 4.24 6.90
N GLY A 213 17.66 5.42 7.41
CA GLY A 213 18.30 6.08 8.55
C GLY A 213 19.63 6.77 8.21
N GLU A 214 19.83 7.12 6.93
CA GLU A 214 21.04 7.80 6.39
C GLU A 214 20.89 9.33 6.33
#